data_AF-A0A0N8RRD2-F1
#
_entry.id   AF-A0A0N8RRD2-F1
#
_cell.length_a   1.000
_cell.length_b   1.000
_cell.length_c   1.000
_cell.angle_alpha   90.00
_cell.angle_beta   90.00
_cell.angle_gamma   90.00
#
_symmetry.space_group_name_H-M   'P 1'
#
loop_
_entity.id
_entity.type
_entity.pdbx_description
1 polymer ?
#
loop_
_entity_poly.entity_id
_entity_poly.type
_entity_poly.pdbx_seq_one_letter_code
_entity_poly.pdbx_strand_id
1 'polypeptide(L)'
;MPKTGRPRSIAAEHYPVLVKLAHAQPYSSQAELALVFFAETGITAHPDTFAKALKMAGITRVKQRAKGSFQSPEPNKSYGYNETHRRQLPEQLYPSCLTDTEWALVADLFESQGGRGVPPLHSRRTLLEACCYVVRTGCSWRMLPRDFPHWDNVYKTFRRWSAQGKFEQMHDRLRAQWREREERADSPSAAILDSQSTRSSPQGGDSGYDAGKKVKGRKRSLIVDTLGLLLAVSICSGSITSTA
;
A
#
# COMPACT_ATOMS: atom_id res chain seq x y z
N MET A 1 -39.07 -53.41 -6.43
CA MET A 1 -38.24 -53.56 -7.64
C MET A 1 -37.30 -52.37 -7.75
N PRO A 2 -35.97 -52.58 -7.83
CA PRO A 2 -35.02 -51.48 -7.97
C PRO A 2 -35.27 -50.76 -9.30
N LYS A 3 -35.42 -49.44 -9.26
CA LYS A 3 -35.61 -48.61 -10.47
C LYS A 3 -34.31 -48.68 -11.29
N THR A 4 -34.29 -49.53 -12.31
CA THR A 4 -33.23 -49.52 -13.32
C THR A 4 -33.35 -48.23 -14.11
N GLY A 5 -32.39 -47.32 -13.93
CA GLY A 5 -32.33 -46.07 -14.68
C GLY A 5 -32.19 -46.30 -16.19
N ARG A 6 -32.31 -45.23 -16.98
CA ARG A 6 -32.12 -45.27 -18.44
C ARG A 6 -30.78 -45.95 -18.77
N PRO A 7 -30.76 -46.92 -19.71
CA PRO A 7 -29.52 -47.57 -20.12
C PRO A 7 -28.50 -46.54 -20.61
N ARG A 8 -27.22 -46.79 -20.32
CA ARG A 8 -26.13 -45.90 -20.73
C ARG A 8 -26.03 -45.89 -22.24
N SER A 9 -25.81 -44.72 -22.82
CA SER A 9 -25.58 -44.59 -24.27
C SER A 9 -24.27 -45.23 -24.73
N ILE A 10 -23.28 -45.36 -23.84
CA ILE A 10 -22.05 -46.10 -24.08
C ILE A 10 -22.02 -47.27 -23.08
N ALA A 11 -22.29 -48.47 -23.58
CA ALA A 11 -22.20 -49.73 -22.86
C ALA A 11 -20.74 -50.24 -22.76
N ALA A 12 -20.53 -51.25 -21.91
CA ALA A 12 -19.20 -51.84 -21.66
C ALA A 12 -18.60 -52.49 -22.92
N GLU A 13 -19.44 -52.91 -23.86
CA GLU A 13 -19.02 -53.47 -25.15
C GLU A 13 -18.23 -52.48 -26.03
N HIS A 14 -18.40 -51.17 -25.82
CA HIS A 14 -17.69 -50.14 -26.58
C HIS A 14 -16.38 -49.68 -25.91
N TYR A 15 -16.06 -50.15 -24.72
CA TYR A 15 -14.83 -49.75 -24.01
C TYR A 15 -13.55 -50.16 -24.73
N PRO A 16 -13.43 -51.35 -25.37
CA PRO A 16 -12.26 -51.68 -26.17
C PRO A 16 -11.99 -50.69 -27.30
N VAL A 17 -13.04 -50.16 -27.93
CA VAL A 17 -12.94 -49.13 -28.98
C VAL A 17 -12.41 -47.82 -28.41
N LEU A 18 -12.93 -47.39 -27.25
CA LEU A 18 -12.43 -46.18 -26.58
C LEU A 18 -10.95 -46.29 -26.18
N VAL A 19 -10.53 -47.45 -25.69
CA VAL A 19 -9.13 -47.73 -25.35
C VAL A 19 -8.25 -47.67 -26.58
N LYS A 20 -8.65 -48.33 -27.67
CA LYS A 20 -7.94 -48.29 -28.95
C LYS A 20 -7.76 -46.85 -29.45
N LEU A 21 -8.83 -46.05 -29.46
CA LEU A 21 -8.80 -44.67 -29.95
C LEU A 21 -7.92 -43.76 -29.08
N ALA A 22 -8.05 -43.86 -27.75
CA ALA A 22 -7.24 -43.06 -26.84
C ALA A 22 -5.74 -43.41 -26.91
N HIS A 23 -5.39 -44.67 -27.17
CA HIS A 23 -3.99 -45.07 -27.38
C HIS A 23 -3.45 -44.66 -28.76
N ALA A 24 -4.29 -44.69 -29.80
CA ALA A 24 -3.90 -44.24 -31.13
C ALA A 24 -3.68 -42.72 -31.19
N GLN A 25 -4.42 -41.95 -30.39
CA GLN A 25 -4.40 -40.48 -30.40
C GLN A 25 -4.30 -39.90 -28.97
N PRO A 26 -3.17 -40.09 -28.28
CA PRO A 26 -3.03 -39.73 -26.86
C PRO A 26 -3.08 -38.22 -26.58
N TYR A 27 -2.84 -37.40 -27.60
CA TYR A 27 -2.83 -35.94 -27.48
C TYR A 27 -4.14 -35.27 -27.91
N SER A 28 -5.07 -36.02 -28.50
CA SER A 28 -6.32 -35.49 -29.01
C SER A 28 -7.25 -34.98 -27.91
N SER A 29 -8.07 -34.00 -28.27
CA SER A 29 -9.11 -33.51 -27.38
C SER A 29 -10.23 -34.55 -27.21
N GLN A 30 -10.99 -34.46 -26.11
CA GLN A 30 -12.13 -35.36 -25.91
C GLN A 30 -13.20 -35.19 -27.00
N ALA A 31 -13.32 -34.00 -27.59
CA ALA A 31 -14.22 -33.73 -28.69
C ALA A 31 -13.78 -34.43 -29.98
N GLU A 32 -12.48 -34.38 -30.30
CA GLU A 32 -11.91 -35.13 -31.44
C GLU A 32 -12.11 -36.64 -31.28
N LEU A 33 -11.79 -37.18 -30.10
CA LEU A 33 -12.00 -38.61 -29.82
C LEU A 33 -13.47 -39.01 -29.91
N ALA A 34 -14.40 -38.14 -29.50
CA ALA A 34 -15.84 -38.38 -29.63
C ALA A 34 -16.31 -38.41 -31.09
N LEU A 35 -15.74 -37.56 -31.96
CA LEU A 35 -16.03 -37.57 -33.39
C LEU A 35 -15.53 -38.85 -34.07
N VAL A 36 -14.30 -39.28 -33.75
CA VAL A 36 -13.75 -40.53 -34.29
C VAL A 36 -14.53 -41.74 -33.77
N PHE A 37 -14.92 -41.73 -32.50
CA PHE A 37 -15.78 -42.77 -31.92
C PHE A 37 -17.16 -42.83 -32.59
N PHE A 38 -17.77 -41.68 -32.88
CA PHE A 38 -19.02 -41.61 -33.63
C PHE A 38 -18.85 -42.19 -35.04
N ALA A 39 -17.75 -41.88 -35.73
CA ALA A 39 -17.48 -42.44 -37.05
C ALA A 39 -17.32 -43.97 -37.04
N GLU A 40 -16.72 -44.55 -35.99
CA GLU A 40 -16.55 -46.01 -35.89
C GLU A 40 -17.78 -46.75 -35.37
N THR A 41 -18.63 -46.14 -34.54
CA THR A 41 -19.72 -46.85 -33.83
C THR A 41 -21.13 -46.33 -34.13
N GLY A 42 -21.26 -45.15 -34.74
CA GLY A 42 -22.54 -44.46 -34.96
C GLY A 42 -23.18 -43.88 -33.69
N ILE A 43 -22.51 -43.95 -32.53
CA ILE A 43 -23.09 -43.54 -31.24
C ILE A 43 -22.72 -42.10 -30.92
N THR A 44 -23.74 -41.24 -30.86
CA THR A 44 -23.58 -39.85 -30.41
C THR A 44 -23.62 -39.79 -28.88
N ALA A 45 -22.57 -39.30 -28.26
CA ALA A 45 -22.49 -39.12 -26.81
C ALA A 45 -22.16 -37.67 -26.45
N HIS A 46 -22.82 -37.13 -25.42
CA HIS A 46 -22.46 -35.85 -24.84
C HIS A 46 -21.02 -35.92 -24.27
N PRO A 47 -20.22 -34.83 -24.31
CA PRO A 47 -18.85 -34.81 -23.82
C PRO A 47 -18.67 -35.37 -22.40
N ASP A 48 -19.59 -35.08 -21.48
CA ASP A 48 -19.55 -35.62 -20.11
C ASP A 48 -19.79 -37.13 -20.05
N THR A 49 -20.66 -37.65 -20.91
CA THR A 49 -20.91 -39.09 -21.00
C THR A 49 -19.71 -39.81 -21.58
N PHE A 50 -19.05 -39.19 -22.57
CA PHE A 50 -17.81 -39.68 -23.16
C PHE A 50 -16.65 -39.67 -22.15
N ALA A 51 -16.48 -38.59 -21.39
CA ALA A 51 -15.49 -38.49 -20.32
C ALA A 51 -15.70 -39.54 -19.22
N LYS A 52 -16.97 -39.78 -18.83
CA LYS A 52 -17.31 -40.86 -17.89
C LYS A 52 -16.99 -42.23 -18.45
N ALA A 53 -17.30 -42.49 -19.73
CA ALA A 53 -16.99 -43.75 -20.38
C ALA A 53 -15.49 -44.02 -20.47
N LEU A 54 -14.67 -43.01 -20.84
CA LEU A 54 -13.20 -43.11 -20.82
C LEU A 54 -12.68 -43.46 -19.42
N LYS A 55 -13.20 -42.80 -18.37
CA LYS A 55 -12.84 -43.10 -16.98
C LYS A 55 -13.20 -44.54 -16.58
N MET A 56 -14.37 -45.01 -17.01
CA MET A 56 -14.83 -46.38 -16.76
C MET A 56 -14.03 -47.43 -17.54
N ALA A 57 -13.51 -47.06 -18.71
CA ALA A 57 -12.58 -47.87 -19.49
C ALA A 57 -11.14 -47.85 -18.95
N GLY A 58 -10.88 -47.18 -17.81
CA GLY A 58 -9.57 -47.11 -17.18
C GLY A 58 -8.65 -45.99 -17.70
N ILE A 59 -9.18 -45.07 -18.51
CA ILE A 59 -8.40 -44.01 -19.16
C ILE A 59 -8.57 -42.70 -18.39
N THR A 60 -7.49 -42.22 -17.79
CA THR A 60 -7.45 -40.93 -17.08
C THR A 60 -6.49 -39.96 -17.74
N ARG A 61 -7.00 -38.78 -18.12
CA ARG A 61 -6.18 -37.72 -18.71
C ARG A 61 -5.35 -37.03 -17.62
N VAL A 62 -4.03 -37.10 -17.74
CA VAL A 62 -3.10 -36.36 -16.88
C VAL A 62 -2.86 -35.00 -17.51
N LYS A 63 -3.24 -33.92 -16.83
CA LYS A 63 -2.89 -32.56 -17.28
C LYS A 63 -1.38 -32.39 -17.07
N GLN A 64 -0.60 -32.26 -18.15
CA GLN A 64 0.78 -31.84 -18.02
C GLN A 64 0.80 -30.44 -17.42
N ARG A 65 1.05 -30.35 -16.10
CA ARG A 65 1.44 -29.09 -15.47
C ARG A 65 2.88 -28.86 -15.91
N ALA A 66 3.08 -27.98 -16.88
CA ALA A 66 4.40 -27.38 -17.07
C ALA A 66 4.71 -26.64 -15.75
N LYS A 67 5.50 -27.28 -14.87
CA LYS A 67 6.15 -26.59 -13.75
C LYS A 67 7.26 -25.74 -14.36
N GLY A 68 6.90 -24.61 -14.96
CA GLY A 68 7.85 -23.53 -15.09
C GLY A 68 8.26 -23.13 -13.68
N SER A 69 9.55 -23.15 -13.37
CA SER A 69 10.09 -22.58 -12.15
C SER A 69 9.95 -21.06 -12.24
N PHE A 70 8.75 -20.54 -11.97
CA PHE A 70 8.59 -19.13 -11.74
C PHE A 70 9.22 -18.84 -10.37
N GLN A 71 10.46 -18.37 -10.38
CA GLN A 71 10.96 -17.63 -9.22
C GLN A 71 10.10 -16.38 -9.12
N SER A 72 9.31 -16.29 -8.05
CA SER A 72 8.70 -15.02 -7.70
C SER A 72 9.81 -13.98 -7.68
N PRO A 73 9.64 -12.81 -8.32
CA PRO A 73 10.58 -11.71 -8.12
C PRO A 73 10.74 -11.50 -6.61
N GLU A 74 11.96 -11.12 -6.20
CA GLU A 74 12.26 -10.72 -4.82
C GLU A 74 11.05 -9.97 -4.25
N PRO A 75 10.57 -10.34 -3.05
CA PRO A 75 9.39 -9.71 -2.48
C PRO A 75 9.57 -8.21 -2.58
N ASN A 76 8.59 -7.53 -3.18
CA ASN A 76 8.62 -6.07 -3.31
C ASN A 76 9.07 -5.52 -1.96
N LYS A 77 10.23 -4.82 -1.91
CA LYS A 77 10.69 -4.15 -0.69
C LYS A 77 9.49 -3.37 -0.20
N SER A 78 8.89 -3.81 0.90
CA SER A 78 7.74 -3.11 1.46
C SER A 78 8.27 -1.73 1.79
N TYR A 79 7.76 -0.72 1.10
CA TYR A 79 7.97 0.66 1.49
C TYR A 79 7.19 0.80 2.81
N GLY A 80 7.88 0.52 3.91
CA GLY A 80 7.31 0.37 5.24
C GLY A 80 8.32 0.83 6.28
N TYR A 81 7.80 1.20 7.45
CA TYR A 81 8.61 1.59 8.60
C TYR A 81 9.39 0.36 9.12
N ASN A 82 10.52 0.05 8.50
CA ASN A 82 11.43 -0.99 8.96
C ASN A 82 12.21 -0.47 10.18
N GLU A 83 12.89 -1.34 10.92
CA GLU A 83 13.75 -0.91 12.04
C GLU A 83 14.80 0.13 11.61
N THR A 84 15.23 0.11 10.34
CA THR A 84 16.12 1.13 9.77
C THR A 84 15.49 2.52 9.65
N HIS A 85 14.16 2.61 9.47
CA HIS A 85 13.45 3.88 9.27
C HIS A 85 13.24 4.65 10.57
N ARG A 86 13.20 3.96 11.71
CA ARG A 86 13.11 4.64 13.02
C ARG A 86 13.55 3.72 14.17
N ARG A 87 14.87 3.54 14.32
CA ARG A 87 15.43 2.85 15.50
C ARG A 87 15.07 3.65 16.75
N GLN A 88 14.48 2.98 17.74
CA GLN A 88 14.33 3.57 19.06
C GLN A 88 15.68 3.47 19.77
N LEU A 89 16.34 4.61 19.95
CA LEU A 89 17.60 4.67 20.68
C LEU A 89 17.32 4.83 22.19
N PRO A 90 18.20 4.34 23.08
CA PRO A 90 18.01 4.45 24.52
C PRO A 90 17.84 5.89 25.02
N GLU A 91 18.39 6.90 24.33
CA GLU A 91 18.20 8.31 24.69
C GLU A 91 16.79 8.86 24.40
N GLN A 92 15.97 8.15 23.62
CA GLN A 92 14.64 8.62 23.20
C GLN A 92 13.55 8.16 24.16
N LEU A 93 12.84 9.13 24.75
CA LEU A 93 11.66 8.87 25.58
C LEU A 93 10.53 8.17 24.82
N TYR A 94 10.31 8.58 23.57
CA TYR A 94 9.33 7.99 22.67
C TYR A 94 9.94 7.76 21.29
N PRO A 95 9.44 6.78 20.50
CA PRO A 95 9.87 6.61 19.12
C PRO A 95 9.72 7.87 18.28
N SER A 96 8.78 8.78 18.61
CA SER A 96 8.58 10.07 17.92
C SER A 96 9.63 11.14 18.24
N CYS A 97 10.50 10.92 19.23
CA CYS A 97 11.59 11.85 19.54
C CYS A 97 12.63 11.87 18.42
N LEU A 98 13.42 12.95 18.39
CA LEU A 98 14.55 13.08 17.47
C LEU A 98 15.78 12.40 18.07
N THR A 99 16.59 11.79 17.23
CA THR A 99 17.95 11.36 17.60
C THR A 99 18.83 12.58 17.82
N ASP A 100 19.95 12.40 18.53
CA ASP A 100 20.93 13.49 18.73
C ASP A 100 21.47 14.05 17.40
N THR A 101 21.66 13.18 16.41
CA THR A 101 22.11 13.59 15.07
C THR A 101 21.07 14.41 14.32
N GLU A 102 19.79 14.04 14.39
CA GLU A 102 18.71 14.80 13.77
C GLU A 102 18.52 16.15 14.49
N TRP A 103 18.61 16.14 15.83
CA TRP A 103 18.56 17.37 16.61
C TRP A 103 19.70 18.32 16.23
N ALA A 104 20.93 17.84 16.11
CA ALA A 104 22.08 18.66 15.73
C ALA A 104 21.90 19.37 14.37
N LEU A 105 21.19 18.75 13.42
CA LEU A 105 20.91 19.34 12.11
C LEU A 105 19.87 20.47 12.13
N VAL A 106 19.04 20.52 13.16
CA VAL A 106 17.88 21.43 13.20
C VAL A 106 17.88 22.33 14.44
N ALA A 107 18.81 22.15 15.36
CA ALA A 107 18.88 22.87 16.64
C ALA A 107 18.90 24.39 16.43
N ASP A 108 19.69 24.89 15.47
CA ASP A 108 19.79 26.31 15.12
C ASP A 108 18.46 26.93 14.65
N LEU A 109 17.53 26.13 14.11
CA LEU A 109 16.20 26.63 13.75
C LEU A 109 15.38 26.97 14.99
N PHE A 110 15.55 26.24 16.09
CA PHE A 110 14.70 26.33 17.28
C PHE A 110 15.34 27.08 18.42
N GLU A 111 16.66 26.96 18.55
CA GLU A 111 17.45 27.69 19.52
C GLU A 111 17.58 29.15 19.10
N SER A 112 17.40 30.06 20.05
CA SER A 112 17.72 31.46 19.85
C SER A 112 19.02 31.75 20.58
N GLN A 113 20.01 32.25 19.86
CA GLN A 113 21.26 32.76 20.44
C GLN A 113 20.97 34.04 21.24
N GLY A 114 20.57 33.90 22.51
CA GLY A 114 20.52 34.97 23.51
C GLY A 114 19.61 36.19 23.21
N GLY A 115 18.78 36.58 24.17
CA GLY A 115 18.04 37.84 24.10
C GLY A 115 17.76 38.38 25.49
N ARG A 116 17.37 39.67 25.59
CA ARG A 116 16.86 40.21 26.85
C ARG A 116 15.56 39.49 27.22
N GLY A 117 15.52 38.87 28.39
CA GLY A 117 14.32 38.20 28.91
C GLY A 117 14.64 37.08 29.89
N VAL A 118 13.58 36.50 30.47
CA VAL A 118 13.69 35.32 31.35
C VAL A 118 14.08 34.11 30.49
N PRO A 119 15.12 33.35 30.89
CA PRO A 119 15.49 32.12 30.20
C PRO A 119 14.31 31.14 30.08
N PRO A 120 14.18 30.40 28.97
CA PRO A 120 13.11 29.44 28.82
C PRO A 120 13.23 28.33 29.87
N LEU A 121 12.12 28.02 30.55
CA LEU A 121 12.05 26.95 31.57
C LEU A 121 12.34 25.55 31.01
N HIS A 122 11.92 25.30 29.76
CA HIS A 122 12.09 24.01 29.09
C HIS A 122 13.03 24.15 27.90
N SER A 123 13.83 23.11 27.67
CA SER A 123 14.67 23.02 26.48
C SER A 123 13.83 23.08 25.20
N ARG A 124 14.39 23.62 24.13
CA ARG A 124 13.71 23.69 22.83
C ARG A 124 13.51 22.31 22.23
N ARG A 125 14.47 21.40 22.43
CA ARG A 125 14.36 20.00 22.04
C ARG A 125 13.15 19.32 22.65
N THR A 126 12.95 19.43 23.97
CA THR A 126 11.80 18.82 24.65
C THR A 126 10.46 19.35 24.12
N LEU A 127 10.37 20.65 23.82
CA LEU A 127 9.17 21.23 23.22
C LEU A 127 8.93 20.71 21.80
N LEU A 128 9.98 20.54 21.00
CA LEU A 128 9.90 19.99 19.65
C LEU A 128 9.49 18.52 19.67
N GLU A 129 10.11 17.70 20.52
CA GLU A 129 9.77 16.29 20.67
C GLU A 129 8.31 16.08 21.10
N ALA A 130 7.80 16.94 21.99
CA ALA A 130 6.38 16.97 22.34
C ALA A 130 5.48 17.27 21.13
N CYS A 131 5.90 18.20 20.25
CA CYS A 131 5.18 18.46 19.00
C CYS A 131 5.21 17.24 18.07
N CYS A 132 6.38 16.60 17.91
CA CYS A 132 6.52 15.38 17.11
C CYS A 132 5.64 14.24 17.64
N TYR A 133 5.52 14.11 18.97
CA TYR A 133 4.64 13.13 19.61
C TYR A 133 3.18 13.37 19.23
N VAL A 134 2.69 14.61 19.34
CA VAL A 134 1.30 14.97 18.97
C VAL A 134 1.04 14.71 17.49
N VAL A 135 1.98 15.08 16.61
CA VAL A 135 1.85 14.84 15.16
C VAL A 135 1.83 13.35 14.84
N ARG A 136 2.67 12.54 15.51
CA ARG A 136 2.80 11.10 15.25
C ARG A 136 1.62 10.29 15.79
N THR A 137 1.03 10.70 16.91
CA THR A 137 -0.05 9.98 17.60
C THR A 137 -1.43 10.52 17.23
N GLY A 138 -1.54 11.78 16.82
CA GLY A 138 -2.81 12.46 16.61
C GLY A 138 -3.59 12.72 17.89
N CYS A 139 -2.97 12.62 19.07
CA CYS A 139 -3.67 12.81 20.33
C CYS A 139 -4.13 14.27 20.50
N SER A 140 -5.21 14.49 21.26
CA SER A 140 -5.61 15.84 21.68
C SER A 140 -4.47 16.49 22.47
N TRP A 141 -4.24 17.79 22.32
CA TRP A 141 -3.21 18.52 23.05
C TRP A 141 -3.31 18.31 24.57
N ARG A 142 -4.54 18.29 25.13
CA ARG A 142 -4.77 18.07 26.57
C ARG A 142 -4.45 16.65 27.04
N MET A 143 -4.26 15.72 26.11
CA MET A 143 -3.88 14.33 26.37
C MET A 143 -2.37 14.11 26.20
N LEU A 144 -1.57 15.18 26.05
CA LEU A 144 -0.12 15.06 26.02
C LEU A 144 0.38 14.37 27.31
N PRO A 145 1.28 13.38 27.22
CA PRO A 145 1.86 12.73 28.39
C PRO A 145 2.46 13.71 29.38
N ARG A 146 2.40 13.37 30.68
CA ARG A 146 2.90 14.21 31.77
C ARG A 146 4.43 14.31 31.82
N ASP A 147 5.12 13.43 31.11
CA ASP A 147 6.57 13.48 30.93
C ASP A 147 7.02 14.68 30.08
N PHE A 148 6.09 15.28 29.31
CA PHE A 148 6.32 16.50 28.55
C PHE A 148 5.89 17.76 29.31
N PRO A 149 6.42 18.94 28.91
CA PRO A 149 5.93 20.24 29.38
C PRO A 149 4.42 20.38 29.23
N HIS A 150 3.80 21.18 30.11
CA HIS A 150 2.36 21.39 30.10
C HIS A 150 1.85 21.78 28.69
N TRP A 151 0.80 21.09 28.24
CA TRP A 151 0.31 21.12 26.85
C TRP A 151 0.09 22.54 26.30
N ASP A 152 -0.35 23.49 27.13
CA ASP A 152 -0.61 24.87 26.70
C ASP A 152 0.68 25.58 26.28
N ASN A 153 1.79 25.31 26.97
CA ASN A 153 3.11 25.86 26.61
C ASN A 153 3.62 25.25 25.30
N VAL A 154 3.47 23.93 25.14
CA VAL A 154 3.82 23.20 23.91
C VAL A 154 3.01 23.75 22.74
N TYR A 155 1.69 23.87 22.89
CA TYR A 155 0.80 24.37 21.83
C TYR A 155 1.11 25.81 21.42
N LYS A 156 1.31 26.72 22.39
CA LYS A 156 1.70 28.11 22.09
C LYS A 156 3.03 28.17 21.33
N THR A 157 3.99 27.34 21.73
CA THR A 157 5.28 27.25 21.04
C THR A 157 5.14 26.68 19.64
N PHE A 158 4.39 25.59 19.48
CA PHE A 158 4.04 24.98 18.20
C PHE A 158 3.47 26.02 17.25
N ARG A 159 2.40 26.72 17.64
CA ARG A 159 1.77 27.72 16.75
C ARG A 159 2.76 28.81 16.31
N ARG A 160 3.60 29.29 17.23
CA ARG A 160 4.61 30.30 16.91
C ARG A 160 5.62 29.78 15.90
N TRP A 161 6.11 28.56 16.08
CA TRP A 161 7.06 27.95 15.15
C TRP A 161 6.45 27.59 13.80
N SER A 162 5.20 27.15 13.78
CA SER A 162 4.44 26.95 12.53
C SER A 162 4.29 28.25 11.75
N ALA A 163 3.93 29.35 12.43
CA ALA A 163 3.82 30.66 11.76
C ALA A 163 5.18 31.18 11.24
N GLN A 164 6.29 30.69 11.79
CA GLN A 164 7.65 31.01 11.37
C GLN A 164 8.19 30.07 10.27
N GLY A 165 7.41 29.08 9.83
CA GLY A 165 7.83 28.10 8.82
C GLY A 165 8.98 27.18 9.28
N LYS A 166 9.15 26.99 10.60
CA LYS A 166 10.29 26.24 11.14
C LYS A 166 10.17 24.73 10.91
N PHE A 167 8.95 24.22 10.89
CA PHE A 167 8.71 22.78 10.68
C PHE A 167 8.98 22.38 9.24
N GLU A 168 8.67 23.25 8.28
CA GLU A 168 8.97 23.10 6.87
C GLU A 168 10.49 23.09 6.65
N GLN A 169 11.21 24.05 7.22
CA GLN A 169 12.68 24.09 7.18
C GLN A 169 13.32 22.86 7.83
N MET A 170 12.80 22.45 9.00
CA MET A 170 13.26 21.24 9.70
C MET A 170 13.04 20.00 8.82
N HIS A 171 11.87 19.89 8.21
CA HIS A 171 11.51 18.77 7.35
C HIS A 171 12.40 18.71 6.11
N ASP A 172 12.70 19.84 5.46
CA ASP A 172 13.62 19.88 4.32
C ASP A 172 15.03 19.39 4.68
N ARG A 173 15.57 19.82 5.83
CA ARG A 173 16.89 19.38 6.30
C ARG A 173 16.93 17.88 6.62
N LEU A 174 15.90 17.36 7.28
CA LEU A 174 15.83 15.93 7.60
C LEU A 174 15.58 15.07 6.35
N ARG A 175 14.82 15.60 5.37
CA ARG A 175 14.64 14.98 4.05
C ARG A 175 15.97 14.89 3.31
N ALA A 176 16.75 15.98 3.27
CA ALA A 176 18.07 16.00 2.67
C ALA A 176 18.98 14.91 3.25
N GLN A 177 19.05 14.85 4.59
CA GLN A 177 19.82 13.82 5.31
C GLN A 177 19.35 12.39 4.95
N TRP A 178 18.03 12.17 4.87
CA TRP A 178 17.51 10.85 4.51
C TRP A 178 17.89 10.45 3.08
N ARG A 179 17.83 11.40 2.14
CA ARG A 179 18.22 11.16 0.75
C ARG A 179 19.71 10.83 0.61
N GLU A 180 20.56 11.52 1.38
CA GLU A 180 21.99 11.21 1.43
C GLU A 180 22.27 9.79 1.93
N ARG A 181 21.54 9.32 2.96
CA ARG A 181 21.64 7.94 3.47
C ARG A 181 21.24 6.88 2.43
N GLU A 182 20.32 7.22 1.55
CA GLU A 182 19.89 6.38 0.42
C GLU A 182 20.77 6.59 -0.83
N GLU A 183 21.92 7.24 -0.68
CA GLU A 183 22.89 7.53 -1.75
C GLU A 183 22.25 8.31 -2.92
N ARG A 184 21.31 9.21 -2.61
CA ARG A 184 20.66 10.10 -3.56
C ARG A 184 21.10 11.54 -3.35
N ALA A 185 21.03 12.33 -4.43
CA ALA A 185 21.17 13.78 -4.33
C ALA A 185 20.05 14.39 -3.47
N ASP A 186 20.38 15.42 -2.70
CA ASP A 186 19.44 16.19 -1.86
C ASP A 186 18.23 16.67 -2.68
N SER A 187 18.49 17.37 -3.78
CA SER A 187 17.45 17.75 -4.73
C SER A 187 16.92 16.52 -5.49
N PRO A 188 15.60 16.26 -5.45
CA PRO A 188 15.02 15.12 -6.15
C PRO A 188 15.02 15.35 -7.66
N SER A 189 15.28 14.28 -8.42
CA SER A 189 15.27 14.33 -9.90
C SER A 189 13.87 14.43 -10.49
N ALA A 190 12.86 13.98 -9.74
CA ALA A 190 11.46 14.01 -10.14
C ALA A 190 10.57 14.16 -8.90
N ALA A 191 9.41 14.77 -9.10
CA ALA A 191 8.37 14.91 -8.09
C ALA A 191 7.06 14.33 -8.62
N ILE A 192 6.34 13.61 -7.77
CA ILE A 192 5.04 13.00 -8.07
C ILE A 192 3.98 13.82 -7.34
N LEU A 193 3.04 14.38 -8.10
CA LEU A 193 1.90 15.13 -7.59
C LEU A 193 0.66 14.23 -7.61
N ASP A 194 0.01 14.08 -6.46
CA ASP A 194 -1.32 13.50 -6.38
C ASP A 194 -2.28 14.45 -5.63
N SER A 195 -3.57 14.38 -5.98
CA SER A 195 -4.59 15.19 -5.32
C SER A 195 -5.83 14.39 -4.94
N GLN A 196 -6.17 14.46 -3.65
CA GLN A 196 -7.31 13.78 -3.06
C GLN A 196 -8.38 14.78 -2.62
N SER A 197 -9.64 14.53 -3.01
CA SER A 197 -10.78 15.30 -2.54
C SER A 197 -11.41 14.57 -1.35
N THR A 198 -11.52 15.27 -0.22
CA THR A 198 -11.99 14.74 1.05
C THR A 198 -13.23 15.50 1.49
N ARG A 199 -14.22 14.82 2.08
CA ARG A 199 -15.39 15.50 2.64
C ARG A 199 -14.96 16.44 3.77
N SER A 200 -15.55 17.63 3.83
CA SER A 200 -15.29 18.57 4.92
C SER A 200 -15.87 18.06 6.24
N SER A 201 -15.13 18.26 7.33
CA SER A 201 -15.65 18.07 8.69
C SER A 201 -16.55 19.25 9.11
N PRO A 202 -17.38 19.07 10.16
CA PRO A 202 -18.15 20.18 10.76
C PRO A 202 -17.27 21.30 11.33
N GLN A 203 -16.02 21.00 11.70
CA GLN A 203 -15.02 22.02 12.03
C GLN A 203 -14.65 22.79 10.75
N GLY A 204 -15.19 24.01 10.64
CA GLY A 204 -15.24 24.85 9.42
C GLY A 204 -13.91 25.27 8.78
N GLY A 205 -14.00 26.24 7.87
CA GLY A 205 -12.94 26.71 6.96
C GLY A 205 -13.32 26.49 5.49
N ASP A 206 -12.51 26.96 4.55
CA ASP A 206 -12.86 26.95 3.11
C ASP A 206 -13.21 25.54 2.62
N SER A 207 -14.34 25.45 1.93
CA SER A 207 -14.87 24.22 1.35
C SER A 207 -15.46 24.52 -0.02
N GLY A 208 -15.36 23.56 -0.93
CA GLY A 208 -15.86 23.68 -2.29
C GLY A 208 -16.42 22.35 -2.78
N TYR A 209 -17.07 22.36 -3.93
CA TYR A 209 -17.62 21.16 -4.53
C TYR A 209 -16.72 20.72 -5.69
N ASP A 210 -16.17 19.51 -5.57
CA ASP A 210 -15.46 18.86 -6.66
C ASP A 210 -16.50 18.17 -7.56
N ALA A 211 -16.73 18.72 -8.74
CA ALA A 211 -17.70 18.19 -9.70
C ALA A 211 -17.28 16.83 -10.28
N GLY A 212 -15.98 16.58 -10.46
CA GLY A 212 -15.47 15.34 -11.02
C GLY A 212 -15.65 14.17 -10.06
N LYS A 213 -15.29 14.38 -8.78
CA LYS A 213 -15.44 13.36 -7.72
C LYS A 213 -16.81 13.40 -7.03
N LYS A 214 -17.62 14.42 -7.31
CA LYS A 214 -18.92 14.69 -6.65
C LYS A 214 -18.80 14.76 -5.13
N VAL A 215 -17.73 15.39 -4.64
CA VAL A 215 -17.44 15.53 -3.21
C VAL A 215 -17.52 16.99 -2.80
N LYS A 216 -18.40 17.30 -1.84
CA LYS A 216 -18.37 18.57 -1.12
C LYS A 216 -17.31 18.50 -0.02
N GLY A 217 -16.25 19.30 -0.16
CA GLY A 217 -15.22 19.37 0.86
C GLY A 217 -13.95 20.07 0.41
N ARG A 218 -12.80 19.46 0.69
CA ARG A 218 -11.47 20.05 0.50
C ARG A 218 -10.62 19.16 -0.37
N LYS A 219 -9.80 19.79 -1.19
CA LYS A 219 -8.79 19.11 -1.99
C LYS A 219 -7.45 19.21 -1.28
N ARG A 220 -6.79 18.07 -1.08
CA ARG A 220 -5.45 17.97 -0.52
C ARG A 220 -4.55 17.50 -1.65
N SER A 221 -3.57 18.31 -1.99
CA SER A 221 -2.56 18.00 -2.99
C SER A 221 -1.25 17.73 -2.26
N LEU A 222 -0.63 16.60 -2.57
CA LEU A 222 0.66 16.19 -2.02
C LEU A 222 1.65 16.09 -3.17
N ILE A 223 2.82 16.68 -2.98
CA ILE A 223 3.98 16.47 -3.83
C ILE A 223 4.95 15.63 -3.04
N VAL A 224 5.37 14.50 -3.59
CA VAL A 224 6.38 13.61 -3.00
C VAL A 224 7.53 13.40 -3.96
N ASP A 225 8.70 13.05 -3.44
CA ASP A 225 9.84 12.66 -4.25
C ASP A 225 9.77 11.18 -4.69
N THR A 226 10.80 10.72 -5.40
CA THR A 226 10.93 9.33 -5.85
C THR A 226 11.13 8.31 -4.72
N LEU A 227 11.41 8.77 -3.50
CA LEU A 227 11.49 7.95 -2.28
C LEU A 227 10.21 8.08 -1.43
N GLY A 228 9.16 8.76 -1.93
CA GLY A 228 7.94 9.00 -1.20
C GLY A 228 8.06 10.01 -0.04
N LEU A 229 9.16 10.75 0.05
CA LEU A 229 9.32 11.84 1.02
C LEU A 229 8.51 13.05 0.55
N LEU A 230 7.84 13.74 1.48
CA LEU A 230 7.05 14.91 1.15
C LEU A 230 7.94 16.04 0.62
N LEU A 231 7.44 16.82 -0.33
CA LEU A 231 8.07 18.04 -0.84
C LEU A 231 7.18 19.25 -0.57
N ALA A 232 5.87 19.10 -0.80
CA ALA A 232 4.91 20.14 -0.52
C ALA A 232 3.54 19.54 -0.22
N VAL A 233 2.77 20.26 0.61
CA VAL A 233 1.38 19.95 0.90
C VAL A 233 0.57 21.21 0.68
N SER A 234 -0.51 21.11 -0.10
CA SER A 234 -1.46 22.20 -0.31
C SER A 234 -2.88 21.73 -0.05
N ILE A 235 -3.64 22.49 0.73
CA ILE A 235 -5.05 22.21 1.01
C ILE A 235 -5.87 23.39 0.51
N CYS A 236 -6.73 23.12 -0.46
CA CYS A 236 -7.58 24.11 -1.11
C CYS A 236 -9.06 23.74 -0.96
N SER A 237 -9.95 24.69 -1.26
CA SER A 237 -11.37 24.38 -1.43
C SER A 237 -11.56 23.37 -2.56
N GLY A 238 -12.56 22.49 -2.44
CA GLY A 238 -12.83 21.43 -3.42
C GLY A 238 -13.17 21.92 -4.84
N SER A 239 -13.42 23.22 -5.03
CA SER A 239 -13.73 23.84 -6.33
C SER A 239 -12.48 24.25 -7.12
N ILE A 240 -11.30 24.26 -6.51
CA ILE A 240 -10.06 24.67 -7.18
C ILE A 240 -9.47 23.48 -7.97
N THR A 241 -9.22 23.71 -9.25
CA THR A 241 -8.54 22.74 -10.12
C THR A 241 -7.04 22.74 -9.80
N SER A 242 -6.45 21.56 -9.69
CA SER A 242 -5.00 21.43 -9.53
C SER A 242 -4.37 21.61 -10.91
N THR A 243 -3.72 22.73 -11.16
CA THR A 243 -2.79 22.88 -12.29
C THR A 243 -1.43 22.34 -11.85
N ALA A 244 -0.88 21.43 -12.66
CA ALA A 244 0.46 20.87 -12.48
C ALA A 244 1.53 21.84 -12.98
#